data_AF-A0A930PAH7-F1
#
_entry.id   AF-A0A930PAH7-F1
#
_cell.length_a   1.000
_cell.length_b   1.000
_cell.length_c   1.000
_cell.angle_alpha   90.00
_cell.angle_beta   90.00
_cell.angle_gamma   90.00
#
_symmetry.space_group_name_H-M   'P 1'
#
loop_
_entity.id
_entity.type
_entity.pdbx_description
1 polymer ?
#
loop_
_entity_poly.entity_id
_entity_poly.type
_entity_poly.pdbx_seq_one_letter_code
_entity_poly.pdbx_strand_id
1 'polypeptide(L)'
;MEINFRMLSKSTITNEYDNQGAHDTLVAMMNRKEYITVKFGTDKANYPYAWVESKTTAGFKYLLKEQSLNGIIAYLMVGDVTDFDNNPMNVEPLKDEGSEFKLEIVKNFVKAGKNIQWTPLFRERSEMINGIKAFEYGKIIFRLKREEATLDYLREHGQIA
;
A
#
# COMPACT_ATOMS: atom_id res chain seq x y z
N MET A 1 -5.87 -16.56 3.94
CA MET A 1 -6.73 -15.74 3.06
C MET A 1 -5.78 -14.86 2.27
N GLU A 2 -5.63 -15.14 0.98
CA GLU A 2 -4.56 -14.60 0.13
C GLU A 2 -5.11 -13.43 -0.70
N ILE A 3 -4.42 -12.29 -0.67
CA ILE A 3 -4.74 -11.14 -1.54
C ILE A 3 -3.74 -11.18 -2.69
N ASN A 4 -4.23 -11.22 -3.94
CA ASN A 4 -3.39 -11.45 -5.13
C ASN A 4 -3.09 -10.13 -5.86
N PHE A 5 -1.80 -9.78 -6.01
CA PHE A 5 -1.35 -8.51 -6.60
C PHE A 5 -0.44 -8.74 -7.84
N ARG A 6 -1.00 -9.29 -8.92
CA ARG A 6 -0.29 -9.54 -10.20
C ARG A 6 -0.16 -8.31 -11.10
N MET A 7 0.66 -7.32 -10.73
CA MET A 7 0.78 -6.06 -11.51
C MET A 7 2.21 -5.64 -11.94
N LEU A 8 3.22 -6.52 -11.88
CA LEU A 8 4.64 -6.13 -12.05
C LEU A 8 5.35 -6.86 -13.20
N SER A 9 6.30 -6.18 -13.89
CA SER A 9 7.15 -6.71 -14.98
C SER A 9 8.41 -7.42 -14.47
N LYS A 10 9.35 -7.73 -15.38
CA LYS A 10 10.65 -8.37 -15.12
C LYS A 10 11.83 -7.48 -15.57
N SER A 11 12.66 -7.17 -14.59
CA SER A 11 14.04 -6.67 -14.41
C SER A 11 14.65 -5.68 -15.42
N THR A 12 14.95 -4.47 -14.91
CA THR A 12 16.22 -3.75 -15.16
C THR A 12 16.57 -2.83 -13.98
N ILE A 13 17.77 -2.99 -13.43
CA ILE A 13 18.29 -2.29 -12.23
C ILE A 13 18.79 -0.90 -12.61
N THR A 14 18.26 0.15 -11.97
CA THR A 14 19.01 1.30 -11.43
C THR A 14 18.05 2.17 -10.61
N ASN A 15 17.99 1.96 -9.30
CA ASN A 15 17.43 2.94 -8.36
C ASN A 15 18.53 3.30 -7.36
N GLU A 16 18.93 4.58 -7.29
CA GLU A 16 19.88 5.12 -6.31
C GLU A 16 19.31 5.12 -4.87
N TYR A 17 18.01 4.84 -4.73
CA TYR A 17 17.34 4.81 -3.44
C TYR A 17 17.79 3.60 -2.62
N ASP A 18 18.21 3.83 -1.37
CA ASP A 18 18.58 2.79 -0.41
C ASP A 18 17.34 2.04 0.10
N ASN A 19 16.80 1.15 -0.73
CA ASN A 19 15.65 0.34 -0.36
C ASN A 19 16.02 -0.77 0.64
N GLN A 20 17.29 -1.16 0.70
CA GLN A 20 17.79 -2.11 1.70
C GLN A 20 17.75 -1.50 3.11
N GLY A 21 18.22 -0.27 3.29
CA GLY A 21 18.11 0.43 4.57
C GLY A 21 16.66 0.65 5.01
N ALA A 22 15.77 0.95 4.05
CA ALA A 22 14.33 1.04 4.31
C ALA A 22 13.72 -0.31 4.72
N HIS A 23 14.11 -1.40 4.04
CA HIS A 23 13.73 -2.77 4.40
C HIS A 23 14.15 -3.11 5.83
N ASP A 24 15.42 -2.89 6.18
CA ASP A 24 15.97 -3.26 7.49
C ASP A 24 15.29 -2.49 8.61
N THR A 25 14.99 -1.21 8.37
CA THR A 25 14.20 -0.37 9.28
C THR A 25 12.80 -0.93 9.46
N LEU A 26 12.12 -1.28 8.38
CA LEU A 26 10.75 -1.82 8.41
C LEU A 26 10.70 -3.17 9.13
N VAL A 27 11.61 -4.09 8.83
CA VAL A 27 11.71 -5.39 9.51
C VAL A 27 12.00 -5.20 11.00
N ALA A 28 12.86 -4.25 11.37
CA ALA A 28 13.12 -3.94 12.77
C ALA A 28 11.86 -3.42 13.50
N MET A 29 11.04 -2.57 12.86
CA MET A 29 9.75 -2.12 13.39
C MET A 29 8.78 -3.30 13.58
N MET A 30 8.71 -4.18 12.58
CA MET A 30 7.82 -5.35 12.61
C MET A 30 8.24 -6.38 13.66
N ASN A 31 9.54 -6.59 13.86
CA ASN A 31 10.07 -7.46 14.93
C ASN A 31 9.77 -6.92 16.32
N ARG A 32 9.71 -5.58 16.48
CA ARG A 32 9.24 -4.93 17.71
C ARG A 32 7.72 -4.93 17.87
N LYS A 33 6.98 -5.53 16.92
CA LYS A 33 5.51 -5.55 16.87
C LYS A 33 4.90 -4.14 16.94
N GLU A 34 5.56 -3.16 16.32
CA GLU A 34 5.06 -1.80 16.28
C GLU A 34 3.74 -1.74 15.49
N TYR A 35 2.79 -0.94 15.99
CA TYR A 35 1.61 -0.61 15.21
C TYR A 35 1.98 0.37 14.09
N ILE A 36 1.99 -0.09 12.84
CA ILE A 36 2.46 0.71 11.69
C ILE A 36 1.29 1.36 10.92
N THR A 37 1.52 2.56 10.40
CA THR A 37 0.62 3.23 9.46
C THR A 37 1.24 3.20 8.08
N VAL A 38 0.45 2.77 7.09
CA VAL A 38 0.90 2.61 5.70
C VAL A 38 0.05 3.46 4.77
N LYS A 39 0.71 4.14 3.81
CA LYS A 39 0.07 4.80 2.66
C LYS A 39 0.74 4.31 1.39
N PHE A 40 -0.03 3.91 0.39
CA PHE A 40 0.52 3.46 -0.89
C PHE A 40 0.58 4.59 -1.91
N GLY A 41 1.54 4.53 -2.83
CA GLY A 41 1.68 5.50 -3.91
C GLY A 41 2.67 5.04 -4.98
N THR A 42 2.89 5.91 -5.97
CA THR A 42 3.92 5.79 -7.00
C THR A 42 4.82 7.01 -6.93
N ASP A 43 6.13 6.83 -7.11
CA ASP A 43 7.06 7.96 -7.16
C ASP A 43 7.19 8.54 -8.57
N LYS A 44 8.05 9.55 -8.74
CA LYS A 44 8.24 10.25 -10.02
C LYS A 44 8.77 9.34 -11.13
N ALA A 45 9.43 8.23 -10.78
CA ALA A 45 9.93 7.24 -11.72
C ALA A 45 8.97 6.04 -11.84
N ASN A 46 7.71 6.20 -11.41
CA ASN A 46 6.65 5.20 -11.45
C ASN A 46 6.91 3.94 -10.60
N TYR A 47 7.83 4.00 -9.62
CA TYR A 47 8.02 2.88 -8.69
C TYR A 47 6.89 2.88 -7.65
N PRO A 48 6.20 1.74 -7.46
CA PRO A 48 5.22 1.62 -6.39
C PRO A 48 5.94 1.64 -5.04
N TYR A 49 5.36 2.30 -4.05
CA TYR A 49 5.93 2.38 -2.71
C TYR A 49 4.87 2.33 -1.62
N ALA A 50 5.32 1.92 -0.43
CA ALA A 50 4.64 2.12 0.84
C ALA A 50 5.36 3.25 1.59
N TRP A 51 4.62 4.27 2.00
CA TRP A 51 5.08 5.19 3.03
C TRP A 51 4.72 4.59 4.38
N VAL A 52 5.73 4.26 5.18
CA VAL A 52 5.57 3.56 6.46
C VAL A 52 5.99 4.47 7.60
N GLU A 53 5.15 4.58 8.62
CA GLU A 53 5.43 5.35 9.84
C GLU A 53 4.89 4.60 11.08
N SER A 54 5.46 4.87 12.24
CA SER A 54 4.92 4.42 13.54
C SER A 54 5.01 5.54 14.57
N LYS A 55 4.62 5.25 15.82
CA LYS A 55 4.78 6.21 16.92
C LYS A 55 6.25 6.52 17.21
N THR A 56 7.14 5.56 16.99
CA THR A 56 8.57 5.60 17.36
C THR A 56 9.48 5.82 16.16
N THR A 57 8.98 5.64 14.94
CA THR A 57 9.76 5.76 13.71
C THR A 57 9.09 6.76 12.77
N ALA A 58 9.85 7.78 12.36
CA ALA A 58 9.41 8.77 11.39
C ALA A 58 9.09 8.13 10.03
N GLY A 59 8.20 8.76 9.27
CA GLY A 59 7.77 8.22 7.99
C GLY A 59 8.90 8.10 6.96
N PHE A 60 8.99 6.94 6.30
CA PHE A 60 9.94 6.69 5.22
C PHE A 60 9.29 5.94 4.05
N LYS A 61 9.92 6.04 2.88
CA LYS A 61 9.51 5.34 1.66
C LYS A 61 10.07 3.90 1.69
N TYR A 62 9.28 2.92 1.28
CA TYR A 62 9.74 1.58 0.98
C TYR A 62 9.22 1.18 -0.40
N LEU A 63 10.12 0.97 -1.36
CA LEU A 63 9.75 0.57 -2.71
C LEU A 63 9.24 -0.86 -2.70
N LEU A 64 8.19 -1.10 -3.48
CA LEU A 64 7.43 -2.32 -3.43
C LEU A 64 7.68 -3.21 -4.63
N LYS A 65 7.57 -4.50 -4.36
CA LYS A 65 7.25 -5.55 -5.31
C LYS A 65 6.13 -6.41 -4.72
N GLU A 66 5.63 -7.39 -5.47
CA GLU A 66 4.51 -8.24 -5.04
C GLU A 66 4.80 -8.92 -3.70
N GLN A 67 5.98 -9.52 -3.54
CA GLN A 67 6.40 -10.16 -2.29
C GLN A 67 6.35 -9.19 -1.11
N SER A 68 6.90 -7.99 -1.27
CA SER A 68 7.02 -7.04 -0.18
C SER A 68 5.70 -6.36 0.18
N LEU A 69 4.82 -6.17 -0.81
CA LEU A 69 3.43 -5.79 -0.58
C LEU A 69 2.68 -6.86 0.23
N ASN A 70 2.79 -8.13 -0.17
CA ASN A 70 2.19 -9.25 0.57
C ASN A 70 2.72 -9.35 1.99
N GLY A 71 4.03 -9.17 2.18
CA GLY A 71 4.67 -9.12 3.50
C GLY A 71 4.09 -8.02 4.38
N ILE A 72 3.89 -6.80 3.85
CA ILE A 72 3.27 -5.70 4.60
C ILE A 72 1.85 -6.08 5.02
N ILE A 73 1.05 -6.64 4.11
CA ILE A 73 -0.33 -7.02 4.41
C ILE A 73 -0.37 -8.16 5.46
N ALA A 74 0.50 -9.16 5.34
CA ALA A 74 0.61 -10.25 6.29
C ALA A 74 0.98 -9.74 7.70
N TYR A 75 1.96 -8.83 7.78
CA TYR A 75 2.31 -8.17 9.02
C TYR A 75 1.13 -7.40 9.61
N LEU A 76 0.48 -6.54 8.83
CA LEU A 76 -0.66 -5.75 9.30
C LEU A 76 -1.76 -6.66 9.87
N MET A 77 -2.07 -7.76 9.18
CA MET A 77 -3.15 -8.68 9.54
C MET A 77 -2.86 -9.53 10.78
N VAL A 78 -1.67 -10.13 10.87
CA VAL A 78 -1.36 -11.18 11.87
C VAL A 78 0.02 -11.03 12.51
N GLY A 79 0.77 -9.99 12.16
CA GLY A 79 2.10 -9.71 12.70
C GLY A 79 3.18 -10.63 12.14
N ASP A 80 2.91 -11.29 11.02
CA ASP A 80 3.89 -12.17 10.36
C ASP A 80 4.94 -11.36 9.61
N VAL A 81 6.20 -11.78 9.76
CA VAL A 81 7.40 -11.18 9.15
C VAL A 81 8.21 -12.19 8.34
N THR A 82 7.72 -13.43 8.25
CA THR A 82 8.41 -14.51 7.57
C THR A 82 8.47 -14.23 6.07
N ASP A 83 9.66 -14.42 5.49
CA ASP A 83 9.92 -14.24 4.05
C ASP A 83 9.44 -12.90 3.48
N PHE A 84 9.48 -11.83 4.30
CA PHE A 84 8.93 -10.51 3.99
C PHE A 84 9.44 -9.97 2.64
N ASP A 85 10.76 -9.93 2.45
CA ASP A 85 11.39 -9.56 1.19
C ASP A 85 12.85 -10.06 1.12
N ASN A 86 13.09 -11.07 0.29
CA ASN A 86 14.42 -11.68 0.19
C ASN A 86 15.40 -10.92 -0.71
N ASN A 87 14.93 -9.89 -1.43
CA ASN A 87 15.77 -9.07 -2.31
C ASN A 87 15.16 -7.67 -2.50
N PRO A 88 15.20 -6.81 -1.47
CA PRO A 88 14.47 -5.55 -1.45
C PRO A 88 15.00 -4.53 -2.46
N MET A 89 16.24 -4.67 -2.94
CA MET A 89 16.78 -3.80 -3.99
C MET A 89 16.24 -4.14 -5.39
N ASN A 90 15.68 -5.34 -5.59
CA ASN A 90 15.11 -5.76 -6.87
C ASN A 90 13.64 -5.31 -6.98
N VAL A 91 13.46 -4.03 -7.26
CA VAL A 91 12.16 -3.38 -7.50
C VAL A 91 12.08 -2.85 -8.92
N GLU A 92 10.86 -2.69 -9.42
CA GLU A 92 10.60 -2.26 -10.79
C GLU A 92 9.52 -1.19 -10.84
N PRO A 93 9.58 -0.28 -11.82
CA PRO A 93 8.48 0.64 -12.07
C PRO A 93 7.26 -0.12 -12.56
N LEU A 94 6.08 0.47 -12.38
CA LEU A 94 4.85 -0.07 -12.97
C LEU A 94 4.92 0.06 -14.50
N LYS A 95 4.37 -0.92 -15.22
CA LYS A 95 4.42 -0.96 -16.70
C LYS A 95 3.69 0.20 -17.36
N ASP A 96 2.57 0.60 -16.75
CA ASP A 96 1.68 1.62 -17.30
C ASP A 96 1.91 2.94 -16.55
N GLU A 97 2.33 3.97 -17.29
CA GLU A 97 2.38 5.34 -16.78
C GLU A 97 0.96 5.76 -16.36
N GLY A 98 0.78 6.13 -15.09
CA GLY A 98 -0.53 6.49 -14.55
C GLY A 98 -1.36 5.32 -14.02
N SER A 99 -0.78 4.12 -13.92
CA SER A 99 -1.42 2.99 -13.22
C SER A 99 -1.98 3.44 -11.87
N GLU A 100 -3.29 3.23 -11.68
CA GLU A 100 -4.01 3.55 -10.46
C GLU A 100 -3.65 2.57 -9.34
N PHE A 101 -2.36 2.39 -9.06
CA PHE A 101 -1.84 1.44 -8.08
C PHE A 101 -2.64 1.47 -6.78
N LYS A 102 -2.95 2.67 -6.29
CA LYS A 102 -3.78 2.86 -5.09
C LYS A 102 -5.20 2.32 -5.24
N LEU A 103 -5.86 2.53 -6.38
CA LEU A 103 -7.20 1.98 -6.64
C LEU A 103 -7.14 0.46 -6.80
N GLU A 104 -6.09 -0.08 -7.42
CA GLU A 104 -5.88 -1.53 -7.53
C GLU A 104 -5.70 -2.20 -6.16
N ILE A 105 -4.98 -1.57 -5.24
CA ILE A 105 -4.93 -2.05 -3.85
C ILE A 105 -6.34 -2.08 -3.26
N VAL A 106 -7.13 -1.03 -3.44
CA VAL A 106 -8.52 -0.96 -2.95
C VAL A 106 -9.39 -2.05 -3.59
N LYS A 107 -9.32 -2.22 -4.92
CA LYS A 107 -10.02 -3.28 -5.65
C LYS A 107 -9.72 -4.64 -5.06
N ASN A 108 -8.46 -4.91 -4.72
CA ASN A 108 -8.06 -6.20 -4.14
C ASN A 108 -8.60 -6.40 -2.73
N PHE A 109 -8.66 -5.36 -1.89
CA PHE A 109 -9.33 -5.44 -0.59
C PHE A 109 -10.84 -5.69 -0.72
N VAL A 110 -11.51 -4.97 -1.64
CA VAL A 110 -12.94 -5.11 -1.90
C VAL A 110 -13.26 -6.52 -2.42
N LYS A 111 -12.49 -7.03 -3.40
CA LYS A 111 -12.61 -8.40 -3.92
C LYS A 111 -12.39 -9.46 -2.84
N ALA A 112 -11.49 -9.21 -1.89
CA ALA A 112 -11.24 -10.08 -0.75
C ALA A 112 -12.29 -9.95 0.38
N GLY A 113 -13.38 -9.20 0.16
CA GLY A 113 -14.45 -8.98 1.15
C GLY A 113 -13.99 -8.17 2.37
N LYS A 114 -12.89 -7.43 2.26
CA LYS A 114 -12.37 -6.61 3.37
C LYS A 114 -13.05 -5.25 3.34
N ASN A 115 -13.84 -4.98 4.38
CA ASN A 115 -14.46 -3.66 4.58
C ASN A 115 -13.39 -2.57 4.71
N ILE A 116 -13.53 -1.46 3.99
CA ILE A 116 -12.76 -0.22 4.15
C ILE A 116 -13.71 0.85 4.71
N GLN A 117 -13.28 1.58 5.74
CA GLN A 117 -14.06 2.68 6.28
C GLN A 117 -13.76 3.95 5.49
N TRP A 118 -14.75 4.47 4.77
CA TRP A 118 -14.62 5.68 3.95
C TRP A 118 -15.10 6.93 4.70
N THR A 119 -14.46 8.06 4.43
CA THR A 119 -14.96 9.38 4.85
C THR A 119 -16.20 9.71 4.02
N PRO A 120 -17.32 10.16 4.66
CA PRO A 120 -18.52 10.52 3.92
C PRO A 120 -18.28 11.66 2.92
N LEU A 121 -18.72 11.51 1.66
CA LEU A 121 -18.44 12.45 0.57
C LEU A 121 -18.90 13.89 0.84
N PHE A 122 -20.00 14.08 1.57
CA PHE A 122 -20.50 15.43 1.92
C PHE A 122 -19.60 16.16 2.92
N ARG A 123 -18.75 15.42 3.67
CA ARG A 123 -17.72 15.99 4.55
C ARG A 123 -16.43 16.27 3.78
N GLU A 124 -16.26 15.67 2.61
CA GLU A 124 -15.08 15.72 1.78
C GLU A 124 -15.12 16.95 0.86
N ARG A 125 -14.55 18.07 1.32
CA ARG A 125 -14.38 19.31 0.51
C ARG A 125 -13.15 19.27 -0.40
N SER A 126 -12.48 18.12 -0.48
CA SER A 126 -11.22 17.92 -1.19
C SER A 126 -11.45 17.20 -2.51
N GLU A 127 -10.50 17.37 -3.43
CA GLU A 127 -10.35 16.59 -4.67
C GLU A 127 -9.92 15.13 -4.42
N MET A 128 -9.99 14.66 -3.18
CA MET A 128 -9.52 13.35 -2.75
C MET A 128 -10.62 12.61 -1.99
N ILE A 129 -10.64 11.28 -2.11
CA ILE A 129 -11.48 10.39 -1.31
C ILE A 129 -10.58 9.69 -0.29
N ASN A 130 -10.94 9.81 0.98
CA ASN A 130 -10.16 9.24 2.08
C ASN A 130 -10.82 7.97 2.64
N GLY A 131 -10.01 6.95 2.87
CA GLY A 131 -10.45 5.69 3.49
C GLY A 131 -9.41 5.14 4.46
N ILE A 132 -9.85 4.35 5.43
CA ILE A 132 -8.99 3.69 6.40
C ILE A 132 -9.35 2.22 6.49
N LYS A 133 -8.34 1.37 6.47
CA LYS A 133 -8.46 -0.04 6.86
C LYS A 133 -7.58 -0.29 8.08
N ALA A 134 -8.20 -0.54 9.22
CA ALA A 134 -7.50 -0.98 10.43
C ALA A 134 -7.30 -2.51 10.42
N PHE A 135 -6.20 -2.93 11.02
CA PHE A 135 -5.81 -4.30 11.29
C PHE A 135 -5.21 -4.39 12.70
N GLU A 136 -4.84 -5.61 13.12
CA GLU A 136 -4.27 -5.87 14.44
C GLU A 136 -2.94 -5.13 14.67
N TYR A 137 -2.03 -5.16 13.68
CA TYR A 137 -0.68 -4.60 13.80
C TYR A 137 -0.48 -3.29 13.02
N GLY A 138 -1.57 -2.67 12.59
CA GLY A 138 -1.45 -1.40 11.89
C GLY A 138 -2.69 -0.99 11.13
N LYS A 139 -2.53 0.02 10.28
CA LYS A 139 -3.60 0.50 9.40
C LYS A 139 -3.07 0.95 8.05
N ILE A 140 -3.92 0.85 7.03
CA ILE A 140 -3.71 1.48 5.74
C ILE A 140 -4.59 2.72 5.66
N ILE A 141 -4.01 3.84 5.24
CA ILE A 141 -4.73 5.06 4.90
C ILE A 141 -4.75 5.19 3.38
N PHE A 142 -5.96 5.14 2.81
CA PHE A 142 -6.21 5.36 1.40
C PHE A 142 -6.50 6.83 1.13
N ARG A 143 -5.86 7.37 0.10
CA ARG A 143 -6.11 8.72 -0.41
C ARG A 143 -6.13 8.67 -1.93
N LEU A 144 -7.32 8.51 -2.49
CA LEU A 144 -7.57 8.38 -3.92
C LEU A 144 -7.97 9.73 -4.52
N LYS A 145 -7.70 9.95 -5.81
CA LYS A 145 -8.25 11.13 -6.49
C LYS A 145 -9.76 10.96 -6.64
N ARG A 146 -10.50 12.05 -6.51
CA ARG A 146 -11.95 12.08 -6.71
C ARG A 146 -12.26 12.27 -8.19
N GLU A 147 -12.02 11.22 -8.96
CA GLU A 147 -12.36 11.13 -10.38
C GLU A 147 -13.49 10.14 -10.63
N GLU A 148 -14.14 10.25 -11.78
CA GLU A 148 -15.34 9.47 -12.14
C GLU A 148 -15.08 7.97 -12.03
N ALA A 149 -13.97 7.47 -12.60
CA ALA A 149 -13.59 6.05 -12.53
C ALA A 149 -13.45 5.53 -11.09
N THR A 150 -12.87 6.33 -10.18
CA THR A 150 -12.76 5.95 -8.77
C THR A 150 -14.13 5.96 -8.08
N LEU A 151 -14.95 6.99 -8.31
CA LEU A 151 -16.27 7.11 -7.72
C LEU A 151 -17.21 5.99 -8.16
N ASP A 152 -17.21 5.69 -9.45
CA ASP A 152 -18.07 4.67 -10.04
C ASP A 152 -17.72 3.30 -9.48
N TYR A 153 -16.42 2.94 -9.49
CA TYR A 153 -15.97 1.68 -8.90
C TYR A 153 -16.42 1.54 -7.44
N LEU A 154 -16.22 2.58 -6.62
CA LEU A 154 -16.58 2.54 -5.20
C LEU A 154 -18.10 2.44 -4.98
N ARG A 155 -18.93 3.12 -5.79
CA ARG A 155 -20.40 3.04 -5.69
C ARG A 155 -20.93 1.68 -6.13
N GLU A 156 -20.46 1.18 -7.28
CA GLU A 156 -20.85 -0.12 -7.81
C GLU A 156 -20.58 -1.26 -6.82
N HIS A 157 -19.55 -1.11 -5.99
CA HIS A 157 -19.15 -2.10 -4.98
C HIS A 157 -19.63 -1.74 -3.56
N GLY A 158 -20.59 -0.82 -3.42
CA GLY A 158 -21.21 -0.46 -2.15
C GLY A 158 -20.23 0.09 -1.10
N GLN A 159 -19.11 0.66 -1.54
CA GLN A 159 -18.08 1.20 -0.66
C GLN A 159 -18.42 2.61 -0.19
N ILE A 160 -19.08 3.40 -1.04
CA ILE A 160 -19.52 4.76 -0.75
C ILE A 160 -20.97 4.96 -1.23
N ALA A 161 -21.64 5.98 -0.67
CA ALA A 161 -22.95 6.44 -1.11
C ALA A 161 -22.82 7.54 -2.18
#